data_AF-A0A441XAV4-F1
#
_entry.id   AF-A0A441XAV4-F1
#
_cell.length_a   1.000
_cell.length_b   1.000
_cell.length_c   1.000
_cell.angle_alpha   90.00
_cell.angle_beta   90.00
_cell.angle_gamma   90.00
#
_symmetry.space_group_name_H-M   'P 1'
#
loop_
_entity.id
_entity.type
_entity.pdbx_description
1 polymer ?
#
loop_
_entity_poly.entity_id
_entity_poly.type
_entity_poly.pdbx_seq_one_letter_code
_entity_poly.pdbx_strand_id
1 'polypeptide(L)' 'MRCLGILAVALGVAVGGGASAQQRYDGVKIKVLSTNSAYDLELKKFAHEFTEKTGAEVQFDLFGYAPTVQKVSVELLTRS' A
#
# COMPACT_ATOMS: atom_id res chain seq x y z
N MET A 1 -50.97 -19.17 -23.52
CA MET A 1 -49.61 -19.58 -23.91
C MET A 1 -48.84 -18.36 -24.37
N ARG A 2 -47.51 -18.33 -24.10
CA ARG A 2 -46.51 -17.27 -24.39
C ARG A 2 -46.44 -16.17 -23.31
N CYS A 3 -45.86 -16.46 -22.15
CA CYS A 3 -44.42 -16.54 -21.81
C CYS A 3 -43.75 -15.16 -21.67
N LEU A 4 -43.39 -14.87 -20.41
CA LEU A 4 -42.13 -14.29 -19.93
C LEU A 4 -41.66 -13.00 -20.63
N GLY A 5 -41.61 -11.85 -19.97
CA GLY A 5 -40.95 -11.66 -18.68
C GLY A 5 -39.74 -10.75 -18.92
N ILE A 6 -39.92 -9.44 -18.80
CA ILE A 6 -38.79 -8.51 -18.74
C ILE A 6 -38.53 -8.26 -17.27
N LEU A 7 -37.61 -9.08 -16.76
CA LEU A 7 -37.03 -9.00 -15.44
C LEU A 7 -36.36 -7.64 -15.28
N ALA A 8 -36.76 -6.91 -14.24
CA ALA A 8 -36.22 -5.63 -13.84
C ALA A 8 -34.70 -5.75 -13.56
N VAL A 9 -33.89 -5.10 -14.39
CA VAL A 9 -32.49 -4.82 -14.07
C VAL A 9 -32.45 -3.47 -13.33
N ALA A 10 -32.80 -3.52 -12.05
CA ALA A 10 -32.63 -2.42 -11.11
C ALA A 10 -31.83 -2.94 -9.91
N LEU A 11 -30.56 -3.26 -10.14
CA LEU A 11 -29.63 -3.67 -9.10
C LEU A 11 -28.29 -2.96 -9.30
N GLY A 12 -28.05 -1.95 -8.48
CA GLY A 12 -26.72 -1.78 -7.89
C GLY A 12 -25.84 -0.64 -8.39
N VAL A 13 -26.36 0.58 -8.57
CA VAL A 13 -25.55 1.80 -8.37
C VAL A 13 -25.82 2.36 -6.98
N ALA A 14 -25.41 1.59 -5.97
CA ALA A 14 -25.51 1.99 -4.56
C ALA A 14 -24.20 1.67 -3.82
N VAL A 15 -23.10 2.25 -4.30
CA VAL A 15 -21.88 2.45 -3.49
C VAL A 15 -21.14 3.72 -3.96
N GLY A 16 -21.89 4.78 -4.24
CA GLY A 16 -21.33 6.12 -4.44
C GLY A 16 -21.48 6.91 -3.14
N GLY A 17 -20.38 7.06 -2.38
CA GLY A 17 -20.29 8.04 -1.29
C GLY A 17 -20.49 7.46 0.11
N GLY A 18 -19.41 6.93 0.69
CA GLY A 18 -19.44 6.51 2.09
C GLY A 18 -18.10 5.98 2.64
N ALA A 19 -16.95 6.51 2.21
CA ALA A 19 -15.66 6.11 2.78
C ALA A 19 -14.55 7.18 2.64
N SER A 20 -14.88 8.46 2.52
CA SER A 20 -13.87 9.52 2.44
C SER A 20 -13.47 10.01 3.84
N ALA A 21 -12.89 9.13 4.65
CA ALA A 21 -12.31 9.54 5.93
C ALA A 21 -11.10 8.70 6.40
N GLN A 22 -10.92 7.46 5.92
CA GLN A 22 -9.99 6.54 6.58
C GLN A 22 -8.69 6.24 5.82
N GLN A 23 -8.56 6.64 4.55
CA GLN A 23 -7.37 6.31 3.76
C GLN A 23 -6.86 7.51 2.97
N ARG A 24 -6.04 8.32 3.64
CA ARG A 24 -5.49 9.57 3.09
C ARG A 24 -4.49 9.34 1.94
N TYR A 25 -3.94 8.13 1.84
CA TYR A 25 -2.81 7.81 0.97
C TYR A 25 -3.04 6.52 0.16
N ASP A 26 -4.29 6.19 -0.17
CA ASP A 26 -4.58 5.08 -1.07
C ASP A 26 -3.80 5.19 -2.39
N GLY A 27 -3.20 4.09 -2.81
CA GLY A 27 -2.37 4.01 -4.01
C GLY A 27 -0.95 4.58 -3.86
N VAL A 28 -0.61 5.18 -2.71
CA VAL A 28 0.76 5.59 -2.39
C VAL A 28 1.57 4.36 -2.00
N LYS A 29 2.75 4.21 -2.63
CA LYS A 29 3.72 3.16 -2.32
C LYS A 29 4.97 3.77 -1.74
N ILE A 30 5.33 3.34 -0.53
CA ILE A 30 6.52 3.79 0.19
C ILE A 30 7.52 2.64 0.20
N LYS A 31 8.68 2.87 -0.41
CA LYS A 31 9.81 1.94 -0.34
C LYS A 31 10.78 2.42 0.74
N VAL A 32 11.10 1.53 1.67
CA VAL A 32 12.06 1.77 2.75
C VAL A 32 13.28 0.89 2.51
N LEU A 33 14.38 1.53 2.13
CA LEU A 33 15.71 0.92 2.14
C LEU A 33 16.28 1.03 3.54
N SER A 34 16.48 -0.09 4.23
CA SER A 34 17.11 -0.06 5.56
C SER A 34 18.12 -1.17 5.77
N THR A 35 18.76 -1.16 6.95
CA THR A 35 19.62 -2.24 7.38
C THR A 35 18.81 -3.41 7.94
N ASN A 36 19.44 -4.56 8.13
CA ASN A 36 18.86 -5.73 8.78
C ASN A 36 19.11 -5.74 10.30
N SER A 37 19.21 -4.55 10.91
CA SER A 37 19.39 -4.43 12.36
C SER A 37 18.12 -4.86 13.12
N ALA A 38 18.26 -5.16 14.41
CA ALA A 38 17.12 -5.50 15.26
C ALA A 38 16.07 -4.37 15.30
N TYR A 39 16.51 -3.11 15.28
CA TYR A 39 15.60 -1.95 15.29
C TYR A 39 14.77 -1.87 14.00
N ASP A 40 15.39 -2.12 12.84
CA ASP A 40 14.71 -2.10 11.55
C ASP A 40 13.67 -3.23 11.42
N LEU A 41 14.00 -4.40 11.99
CA LEU A 41 13.07 -5.53 12.05
C LEU A 41 11.85 -5.23 12.93
N GLU A 42 12.01 -4.50 14.03
CA GLU A 42 10.88 -4.02 14.84
C GLU A 42 10.05 -2.98 14.08
N LEU A 43 10.68 -2.01 13.41
CA LEU A 43 9.97 -1.01 12.60
C LEU A 43 9.10 -1.64 11.52
N LYS A 44 9.60 -2.68 10.85
CA LYS A 44 8.86 -3.41 9.82
C LYS A 44 7.53 -3.98 10.32
N LYS A 45 7.41 -4.32 11.61
CA LYS A 45 6.16 -4.87 12.18
C LYS A 45 5.01 -3.84 12.17
N PHE A 46 5.33 -2.55 12.25
CA PHE A 46 4.34 -1.47 12.21
C PHE A 46 3.88 -1.11 10.79
N ALA A 47 4.50 -1.68 9.75
CA ALA A 47 4.15 -1.40 8.35
C ALA A 47 2.68 -1.76 8.05
N HIS A 48 2.20 -2.88 8.61
CA HIS A 48 0.82 -3.31 8.45
C HIS A 48 -0.16 -2.33 9.08
N GLU A 49 0.06 -1.96 10.35
CA GLU A 49 -0.77 -0.98 11.07
C GLU A 49 -0.77 0.39 10.36
N PHE A 50 0.38 0.81 9.83
CA PHE A 50 0.46 2.03 9.03
C PHE A 50 -0.39 1.91 7.76
N THR A 51 -0.31 0.78 7.04
CA THR A 51 -1.09 0.54 5.82
C THR A 51 -2.60 0.57 6.12
N GLU A 52 -3.04 -0.11 7.18
CA GLU A 52 -4.45 -0.12 7.60
C GLU A 52 -4.98 1.26 7.96
N LYS A 53 -4.17 2.10 8.62
CA LYS A 53 -4.59 3.43 9.05
C LYS A 53 -4.53 4.49 7.97
N THR A 54 -3.74 4.27 6.92
CA THR A 54 -3.38 5.33 5.97
C THR A 54 -3.75 5.03 4.53
N GLY A 55 -3.86 3.75 4.16
CA GLY A 55 -4.01 3.29 2.78
C GLY A 55 -2.69 3.20 2.00
N ALA A 56 -1.57 3.67 2.55
CA ALA A 56 -0.28 3.60 1.89
C ALA A 56 0.38 2.23 2.07
N GLU A 57 0.86 1.63 0.98
CA GLU A 57 1.60 0.37 1.00
C GLU A 57 3.07 0.64 1.38
N VAL A 58 3.59 -0.04 2.40
CA VAL A 58 4.99 0.09 2.81
C VAL A 58 5.76 -1.19 2.51
N GLN A 59 6.79 -1.10 1.67
CA GLN A 59 7.70 -2.20 1.36
C GLN A 59 9.08 -1.94 2.00
N PHE A 60 9.56 -2.89 2.78
CA PHE A 60 10.90 -2.88 3.35
C PHE A 60 11.85 -3.75 2.53
N ASP A 61 12.92 -3.14 2.04
CA ASP A 61 14.06 -3.82 1.43
C ASP A 61 15.23 -3.73 2.42
N LEU A 62 15.54 -4.84 3.08
CA LEU A 62 16.54 -4.91 4.14
C LEU A 62 17.87 -5.47 3.62
N PHE A 63 18.98 -4.82 3.94
CA PHE A 63 20.33 -5.25 3.57
C PHE A 63 21.27 -5.22 4.78
N GLY A 64 22.48 -5.77 4.65
CA GLY A 64 23.56 -5.47 5.61
C GLY A 64 23.99 -4.00 5.53
N TYR A 65 24.70 -3.50 6.56
CA TYR A 65 25.08 -2.07 6.64
C TYR A 65 25.80 -1.55 5.38
N ALA A 66 26.90 -2.17 4.98
CA ALA A 66 27.66 -1.75 3.80
C ALA A 66 26.83 -1.72 2.50
N PRO A 67 26.06 -2.78 2.15
CA PRO A 67 25.21 -2.74 0.97
C PRO A 67 24.06 -1.72 1.08
N THR A 68 23.51 -1.43 2.27
CA THR A 68 22.50 -0.36 2.44
C THR A 68 23.07 1.00 2.04
N VAL A 69 24.27 1.36 2.52
CA VAL A 69 24.93 2.63 2.18
C VAL A 69 25.14 2.76 0.67
N GLN A 70 25.59 1.69 0.01
CA GLN A 70 25.78 1.66 -1.44
C GLN A 70 24.45 1.85 -2.18
N LYS A 71 23.39 1.11 -1.80
CA LYS A 71 22.09 1.18 -2.46
C LYS A 71 21.44 2.56 -2.33
N VAL A 72 21.42 3.13 -1.13
CA VAL A 72 20.90 4.49 -0.91
C VAL A 72 21.65 5.50 -1.77
N SER A 73 22.99 5.40 -1.81
CA SER A 73 23.81 6.29 -2.64
C SER A 73 23.47 6.15 -4.12
N VAL A 74 23.30 4.93 -4.63
CA VAL A 74 22.92 4.69 -6.02
C VAL A 74 21.55 5.28 -6.32
N GLU A 75 20.51 4.95 -5.55
CA GLU A 75 19.14 5.43 -5.82
C GLU A 75 19.05 6.97 -5.80
N LEU A 76 19.77 7.63 -4.87
CA LEU A 76 19.83 9.10 -4.80
C LEU A 76 20.54 9.72 -6.02
N LEU A 77 21.60 9.09 -6.52
CA LEU A 77 22.35 9.58 -7.67
C LEU A 77 21.62 9.31 -9.00
N THR A 78 20.93 8.17 -9.11
CA THR A 78 20.24 7.76 -10.34
C THR A 78 18.79 8.22 -10.41
N ARG A 79 18.23 8.74 -9.30
CA ARG A 79 16.81 9.15 -9.19
C ARG A 79 15.85 8.01 -9.56
N SER A 80 16.22 6.79 -9.15
CA SER A 80 15.50 5.55 -9.44
C SER A 80 14.69 5.08 -8.24
#